data_AF-A0A3M6Z4L0-F1
#
_entry.id   AF-A0A3M6Z4L0-F1
#
_cell.length_a   1.000
_cell.length_b   1.000
_cell.length_c   1.000
_cell.angle_alpha   90.00
_cell.angle_beta   90.00
_cell.angle_gamma   90.00
#
_symmetry.space_group_name_H-M   'P 1'
#
loop_
_entity.id
_entity.type
_entity.pdbx_description
1 polymer ?
#
loop_
_entity_poly.entity_id
_entity_poly.type
_entity_poly.pdbx_seq_one_letter_code
_entity_poly.pdbx_strand_id
1 'polypeptide(L)'
;VTTQTETYSAASFTLANGTVVGPQDFQGYIQVAKLPSDNPDARAVYSRSAGAYATSARISGSVQGTSGSYTLEWQKQGDQNKPLLMFGLPHHLETLASGERTDVVLATTTKGYATGILADSWTLTESELAVDVGFAPWRPDGDSGTGESVTSLSSSTQSMLREIAMSELSQNFSEQANQGSLYFDGKALAKFATICYAANDLADDMALSQSGLVKLKEFFALHVDNQMEWPLVYDELWGGVVSSQAYSTGDANADFGNAIYNDHHFHFGYFVYTAAVIAYLDPEWKNDQQNVDWVNMLVRDYANSIPDDPYFPMQRNFDWYHGHSWAHGLTQVDDGKDQESSSEDTMASYAIKMWGQAIGDENMEARGNLMLAVQRRSLNDYYLYADDNSVQPARYTGNRAAGILFENKVDHTTYFGALPEYIQGIHMLPLLPHTPYIRQQTFVQQEWDDYFGDSGLKPATSISGGWRGVVEGNRATIDPVFAYDFFSNASGDFRAEYLDGGASQTWYLAYAAALGGDAGANTKARRDDLTLDGRSAQASGIDGVKTSGENFFGRRSRFGSLRSSRLRQRTSG
;
A
#
# COMPACT_ATOMS: atom_id res chain seq x y z
N VAL A 1 -34.33 7.65 -23.52
CA VAL A 1 -35.27 6.54 -23.84
C VAL A 1 -34.70 5.84 -25.04
N THR A 2 -34.31 4.58 -24.88
CA THR A 2 -33.84 3.73 -25.99
C THR A 2 -34.78 2.55 -26.04
N THR A 3 -35.44 2.33 -27.17
CA THR A 3 -36.51 1.33 -27.31
C THR A 3 -36.12 0.29 -28.36
N GLN A 4 -36.46 -0.98 -28.11
CA GLN A 4 -36.27 -2.06 -29.10
C GLN A 4 -37.34 -2.04 -30.21
N THR A 5 -38.38 -1.22 -30.02
CA THR A 5 -39.47 -1.00 -30.99
C THR A 5 -39.51 0.47 -31.40
N GLU A 6 -39.76 0.76 -32.69
CA GLU A 6 -39.97 2.12 -33.23
C GLU A 6 -41.19 2.84 -32.61
N THR A 7 -41.96 2.17 -31.75
CA THR A 7 -43.26 2.62 -31.24
C THR A 7 -43.19 3.66 -30.11
N TYR A 8 -42.02 3.87 -29.51
CA TYR A 8 -41.87 4.73 -28.32
C TYR A 8 -40.87 5.87 -28.57
N SER A 9 -41.36 7.09 -28.72
CA SER A 9 -40.55 8.31 -28.80
C SER A 9 -40.34 8.91 -27.42
N ALA A 10 -39.23 9.61 -27.15
CA ALA A 10 -39.05 10.40 -25.92
C ALA A 10 -40.21 11.39 -25.66
N ALA A 11 -40.91 11.81 -26.71
CA ALA A 11 -42.11 12.66 -26.63
C ALA A 11 -43.35 11.97 -26.01
N SER A 12 -43.32 10.64 -25.79
CA SER A 12 -44.41 9.92 -25.11
C SER A 12 -44.36 10.03 -23.59
N PHE A 13 -43.31 10.64 -23.04
CA PHE A 13 -43.19 10.94 -21.61
C PHE A 13 -43.61 12.38 -21.35
N THR A 14 -44.52 12.59 -20.40
CA THR A 14 -45.05 13.92 -20.04
C THR A 14 -44.84 14.21 -18.56
N LEU A 15 -44.61 15.47 -18.20
CA LEU A 15 -44.51 15.88 -16.80
C LEU A 15 -45.89 16.34 -16.31
N ALA A 16 -46.46 15.63 -15.34
CA ALA A 16 -47.74 15.95 -14.71
C ALA A 16 -47.55 16.05 -13.19
N ASN A 17 -47.77 17.24 -12.61
CA ASN A 17 -47.68 17.50 -11.17
C ASN A 17 -46.36 17.01 -10.52
N GLY A 18 -45.22 17.24 -11.17
CA GLY A 18 -43.91 16.78 -10.68
C GLY A 18 -43.62 15.30 -10.92
N THR A 19 -44.53 14.55 -11.56
CA THR A 19 -44.36 13.15 -11.93
C THR A 19 -44.13 13.03 -13.44
N VAL A 20 -43.10 12.29 -13.85
CA VAL A 20 -42.91 11.94 -15.27
C VAL A 20 -43.77 10.71 -15.58
N VAL A 21 -44.77 10.86 -16.45
CA VAL A 21 -45.72 9.83 -16.87
C VAL A 21 -45.38 9.37 -18.28
N GLY A 22 -45.02 8.08 -18.41
CA GLY A 22 -44.77 7.41 -19.69
C GLY A 22 -46.00 6.74 -20.29
N PRO A 23 -45.89 6.17 -21.51
CA PRO A 23 -46.97 5.44 -22.14
C PRO A 23 -47.27 4.13 -21.39
N GLN A 24 -48.53 3.67 -21.46
CA GLN A 24 -48.88 2.32 -20.99
C GLN A 24 -48.04 1.27 -21.74
N ASP A 25 -47.67 0.21 -21.03
CA ASP A 25 -46.91 -0.92 -21.54
C ASP A 25 -45.53 -0.57 -22.13
N PHE A 26 -44.86 0.48 -21.64
CA PHE A 26 -43.51 0.85 -22.07
C PHE A 26 -42.52 -0.32 -21.95
N GLN A 27 -41.81 -0.63 -23.04
CA GLN A 27 -40.70 -1.60 -23.07
C GLN A 27 -39.41 -0.91 -23.55
N GLY A 28 -38.42 -0.80 -22.66
CA GLY A 28 -37.12 -0.22 -22.98
C GLY A 28 -36.40 0.31 -21.75
N TYR A 29 -35.38 1.14 -21.98
CA TYR A 29 -34.56 1.74 -20.92
C TYR A 29 -34.83 3.24 -20.77
N ILE A 30 -34.90 3.70 -19.52
CA ILE A 30 -34.93 5.11 -19.14
C ILE A 30 -33.60 5.43 -18.46
N GLN A 31 -32.90 6.43 -18.97
CA GLN A 31 -31.69 6.97 -18.34
C GLN A 31 -32.03 8.36 -17.80
N VAL A 32 -31.61 8.61 -16.56
CA VAL A 32 -31.79 9.88 -15.88
C VAL A 32 -30.41 10.40 -15.51
N ALA A 33 -30.16 11.68 -15.75
CA ALA A 33 -28.91 12.34 -15.41
C ALA A 33 -29.20 13.69 -14.77
N LYS A 34 -28.35 14.09 -13.82
CA LYS A 34 -28.40 15.41 -13.20
C LYS A 34 -27.78 16.43 -14.16
N LEU A 35 -28.58 17.40 -14.59
CA LEU A 35 -28.09 18.55 -15.35
C LEU A 35 -27.63 19.65 -14.37
N PRO A 36 -26.34 20.01 -14.35
CA PRO A 36 -25.87 21.17 -13.59
C PRO A 36 -26.56 22.44 -14.11
N SER A 37 -27.18 23.21 -13.21
CA SER A 37 -27.95 24.41 -13.58
C SER A 37 -27.09 25.55 -14.10
N ASP A 38 -25.81 25.54 -13.75
CA ASP A 38 -24.77 26.51 -14.07
C ASP A 38 -24.01 26.16 -15.37
N ASN A 39 -24.25 24.99 -15.97
CA ASN A 39 -23.66 24.60 -17.25
C ASN A 39 -24.74 24.42 -18.33
N PRO A 40 -24.99 25.45 -19.18
CA PRO A 40 -26.00 25.37 -20.23
C PRO A 40 -25.68 24.33 -21.32
N ASP A 41 -24.39 23.99 -21.49
CA ASP A 41 -23.91 23.04 -22.51
C ASP A 41 -23.92 21.58 -22.02
N ALA A 42 -24.16 21.34 -20.73
CA ALA A 42 -24.16 20.00 -20.15
C ALA A 42 -25.13 19.05 -20.87
N ARG A 43 -26.28 19.55 -21.32
CA ARG A 43 -27.25 18.76 -22.11
C ARG A 43 -26.64 18.25 -23.42
N ALA A 44 -25.84 19.08 -24.10
CA ALA A 44 -25.19 18.67 -25.35
C ALA A 44 -24.16 17.57 -25.09
N VAL A 45 -23.39 17.68 -24.00
CA VAL A 45 -22.43 16.64 -23.56
C VAL A 45 -23.16 15.33 -23.27
N TYR A 46 -24.19 15.33 -22.41
CA TYR A 46 -24.97 14.12 -22.11
C TYR A 46 -25.59 13.49 -23.37
N SER A 47 -25.99 14.30 -24.36
CA SER A 47 -26.59 13.79 -25.61
C SER A 47 -25.63 12.94 -26.44
N ARG A 48 -24.30 13.14 -26.29
CA ARG A 48 -23.26 12.34 -26.95
C ARG A 48 -23.22 10.90 -26.42
N SER A 49 -23.63 10.67 -25.18
CA SER A 49 -23.62 9.35 -24.52
C SER A 49 -25.00 8.77 -24.28
N ALA A 50 -26.05 9.60 -24.35
CA ALA A 50 -27.42 9.16 -24.13
C ALA A 50 -27.79 7.98 -25.03
N GLY A 51 -28.18 6.87 -24.41
CA GLY A 51 -28.47 5.60 -25.06
C GLY A 51 -27.41 4.52 -24.81
N ALA A 52 -26.19 4.88 -24.40
CA ALA A 52 -25.14 3.95 -23.97
C ALA A 52 -25.05 3.88 -22.43
N TYR A 53 -24.79 2.71 -21.88
CA TYR A 53 -24.58 2.52 -20.43
C TYR A 53 -23.60 1.39 -20.13
N ALA A 54 -22.82 1.55 -19.06
CA ALA A 54 -21.90 0.53 -18.58
C ALA A 54 -22.66 -0.65 -17.95
N THR A 55 -22.08 -1.84 -18.06
CA THR A 55 -22.66 -3.09 -17.52
C THR A 55 -21.66 -3.90 -16.69
N SER A 56 -20.37 -3.67 -16.91
CA SER A 56 -19.28 -4.19 -16.09
C SER A 56 -18.08 -3.26 -16.22
N ALA A 57 -17.11 -3.43 -15.33
CA ALA A 57 -15.81 -2.77 -15.39
C ALA A 57 -14.71 -3.83 -15.27
N ARG A 58 -13.59 -3.58 -15.94
CA ARG A 58 -12.35 -4.34 -15.80
C ARG A 58 -11.24 -3.37 -15.41
N ILE A 59 -10.40 -3.83 -14.49
CA ILE A 59 -9.18 -3.13 -14.09
C ILE A 59 -8.00 -3.91 -14.63
N SER A 60 -7.03 -3.19 -15.20
CA SER A 60 -5.72 -3.73 -15.57
C SER A 60 -4.64 -2.71 -15.26
N GLY A 61 -3.42 -3.15 -14.95
CA GLY A 61 -2.31 -2.25 -14.70
C GLY A 61 -0.99 -2.78 -15.24
N SER A 62 -0.02 -1.88 -15.35
CA SER A 62 1.35 -2.20 -15.76
C SER A 62 2.33 -1.28 -15.04
N VAL A 63 3.53 -1.78 -14.76
CA VAL A 63 4.61 -1.02 -14.13
C VAL A 63 5.88 -1.18 -14.96
N GLN A 64 6.59 -0.08 -15.17
CA GLN A 64 7.88 -0.02 -15.83
C GLN A 64 8.79 0.96 -15.10
N GLY A 65 9.78 0.43 -14.39
CA GLY A 65 10.67 1.24 -13.55
C GLY A 65 9.86 2.02 -12.51
N THR A 66 10.12 3.33 -12.40
CA THR A 66 9.43 4.23 -11.45
C THR A 66 8.05 4.69 -11.94
N SER A 67 7.58 4.24 -13.09
CA SER A 67 6.28 4.64 -13.66
C SER A 67 5.32 3.46 -13.76
N GLY A 68 4.03 3.72 -13.57
CA GLY A 68 2.97 2.72 -13.70
C GLY A 68 1.70 3.32 -14.29
N SER A 69 0.83 2.46 -14.77
CA SER A 69 -0.49 2.84 -15.25
C SER A 69 -1.53 1.83 -14.82
N TYR A 70 -2.76 2.32 -14.63
CA TYR A 70 -3.95 1.48 -14.51
C TYR A 70 -5.03 1.97 -15.46
N THR A 71 -5.84 1.03 -15.92
CA THR A 71 -6.94 1.28 -16.84
C THR A 71 -8.23 0.77 -16.25
N LEU A 72 -9.23 1.65 -16.22
CA LEU A 72 -10.63 1.31 -15.97
C LEU A 72 -11.32 1.18 -17.32
N GLU A 73 -11.71 -0.02 -17.70
CA GLU A 73 -12.37 -0.33 -18.98
C GLU A 73 -13.80 -0.82 -18.72
N TRP A 74 -14.79 -0.21 -19.37
CA TRP A 74 -16.19 -0.59 -19.20
C TRP A 74 -16.73 -1.36 -20.41
N GLN A 75 -17.40 -2.47 -20.15
CA GLN A 75 -18.29 -3.05 -21.16
C GLN A 75 -19.61 -2.29 -21.16
N LYS A 76 -20.11 -1.96 -22.35
CA LYS A 76 -21.34 -1.19 -22.51
C LYS A 76 -22.44 -1.93 -23.26
N GLN A 77 -23.67 -1.53 -23.00
CA GLN A 77 -24.87 -1.91 -23.75
C GLN A 77 -25.63 -0.67 -24.23
N GLY A 78 -26.68 -0.89 -25.02
CA GLY A 78 -27.47 0.18 -25.66
C GLY A 78 -26.89 0.61 -27.01
N ASP A 79 -26.76 1.92 -27.24
CA ASP A 79 -26.19 2.46 -28.48
C ASP A 79 -24.65 2.35 -28.47
N GLN A 80 -24.15 1.26 -29.05
CA GLN A 80 -22.72 0.93 -29.09
C GLN A 80 -21.86 1.96 -29.83
N ASN A 81 -22.46 2.80 -30.70
CA ASN A 81 -21.72 3.81 -31.45
C ASN A 81 -21.43 5.07 -30.63
N LYS A 82 -22.02 5.19 -29.43
CA LYS A 82 -21.84 6.32 -28.53
C LYS A 82 -20.85 5.99 -27.41
N PRO A 83 -19.96 6.92 -27.03
CA PRO A 83 -19.07 6.72 -25.90
C PRO A 83 -19.87 6.74 -24.59
N LEU A 84 -19.36 6.07 -23.56
CA LEU A 84 -19.82 6.30 -22.18
C LEU A 84 -19.41 7.69 -21.67
N LEU A 85 -20.21 8.22 -20.74
CA LEU A 85 -19.89 9.40 -19.93
C LEU A 85 -19.84 8.95 -18.47
N MET A 86 -18.64 8.85 -17.94
CA MET A 86 -18.38 8.42 -16.56
C MET A 86 -17.74 9.61 -15.80
N PHE A 87 -17.91 9.71 -14.48
CA PHE A 87 -17.40 10.86 -13.72
C PHE A 87 -16.07 10.54 -13.06
N GLY A 88 -14.98 11.22 -13.40
CA GLY A 88 -13.68 11.04 -12.75
C GLY A 88 -13.55 11.91 -11.50
N LEU A 89 -13.06 11.34 -10.40
CA LEU A 89 -12.69 12.04 -9.17
C LEU A 89 -11.42 12.90 -9.36
N PRO A 90 -11.13 13.88 -8.47
CA PRO A 90 -9.96 14.74 -8.57
C PRO A 90 -8.63 14.01 -8.87
N HIS A 91 -8.24 13.01 -8.07
CA HIS A 91 -7.03 12.21 -8.31
C HIS A 91 -6.98 11.52 -9.69
N HIS A 92 -8.13 11.15 -10.28
CA HIS A 92 -8.16 10.64 -11.65
C HIS A 92 -7.80 11.73 -12.67
N LEU A 93 -8.30 12.95 -12.46
CA LEU A 93 -8.03 14.08 -13.36
C LEU A 93 -6.58 14.54 -13.28
N GLU A 94 -5.87 14.29 -12.19
CA GLU A 94 -4.44 14.62 -12.12
C GLU A 94 -3.60 13.68 -12.98
N THR A 95 -4.07 12.46 -13.22
CA THR A 95 -3.29 11.37 -13.85
C THR A 95 -3.90 10.85 -15.15
N LEU A 96 -5.01 11.43 -15.62
CA LEU A 96 -5.69 11.00 -16.85
C LEU A 96 -4.81 11.18 -18.08
N ALA A 97 -4.27 10.07 -18.57
CA ALA A 97 -3.50 9.98 -19.81
C ALA A 97 -4.38 9.72 -21.04
N SER A 98 -5.53 9.06 -20.85
CA SER A 98 -6.50 8.78 -21.93
C SER A 98 -7.95 8.92 -21.45
N GLY A 99 -8.75 9.66 -22.22
CA GLY A 99 -10.14 9.99 -21.94
C GLY A 99 -10.43 11.48 -22.21
N GLU A 100 -11.57 11.81 -22.81
CA GLU A 100 -11.94 13.20 -23.11
C GLU A 100 -12.63 13.84 -21.88
N ARG A 101 -11.93 14.74 -21.19
CA ARG A 101 -12.54 15.56 -20.12
C ARG A 101 -13.57 16.51 -20.71
N THR A 102 -14.68 16.69 -20.00
CA THR A 102 -15.76 17.61 -20.37
C THR A 102 -15.90 18.70 -19.34
N ASP A 103 -16.69 19.73 -19.64
CA ASP A 103 -17.02 20.81 -18.70
C ASP A 103 -18.18 20.44 -17.75
N VAL A 104 -18.69 19.20 -17.80
CA VAL A 104 -19.77 18.74 -16.91
C VAL A 104 -19.17 18.30 -15.59
N VAL A 105 -19.44 19.04 -14.53
CA VAL A 105 -18.90 18.80 -13.20
C VAL A 105 -20.05 18.61 -12.21
N LEU A 106 -19.89 17.67 -11.27
CA LEU A 106 -20.86 17.43 -10.20
C LEU A 106 -20.13 17.32 -8.85
N ALA A 107 -20.70 17.93 -7.82
CA ALA A 107 -20.25 17.69 -6.46
C ALA A 107 -20.48 16.21 -6.10
N THR A 108 -19.43 15.56 -5.63
CA THR A 108 -19.51 14.28 -4.94
C THR A 108 -19.94 14.50 -3.49
N THR A 109 -20.21 13.42 -2.78
CA THR A 109 -20.56 13.45 -1.36
C THR A 109 -19.36 13.85 -0.49
N THR A 110 -18.18 13.23 -0.70
CA THR A 110 -17.01 13.40 0.19
C THR A 110 -15.66 13.59 -0.51
N LYS A 111 -15.62 13.61 -1.85
CA LYS A 111 -14.39 13.62 -2.66
C LYS A 111 -14.29 14.81 -3.61
N GLY A 112 -14.82 15.97 -3.18
CA GLY A 112 -14.83 17.19 -3.96
C GLY A 112 -15.72 17.11 -5.20
N TYR A 113 -15.28 17.71 -6.31
CA TYR A 113 -16.03 17.73 -7.57
C TYR A 113 -15.51 16.67 -8.55
N ALA A 114 -16.42 15.86 -9.09
CA ALA A 114 -16.11 14.92 -10.15
C ALA A 114 -16.42 15.52 -11.52
N THR A 115 -15.58 15.21 -12.52
CA THR A 115 -15.69 15.73 -13.89
C THR A 115 -16.11 14.63 -14.85
N GLY A 116 -17.07 14.89 -15.72
CA GLY A 116 -17.48 13.96 -16.76
C GLY A 116 -16.37 13.71 -17.78
N ILE A 117 -16.05 12.44 -18.03
CA ILE A 117 -15.08 11.98 -19.01
C ILE A 117 -15.79 11.10 -20.04
N LEU A 118 -15.65 11.47 -21.32
CA LEU A 118 -16.19 10.73 -22.46
C LEU A 118 -15.17 9.71 -22.95
N ALA A 119 -15.36 8.46 -22.57
CA ALA A 119 -14.58 7.32 -23.06
C ALA A 119 -15.19 6.00 -22.57
N ASP A 120 -14.92 4.91 -23.29
CA ASP A 120 -15.26 3.56 -22.84
C ASP A 120 -14.14 2.95 -21.96
N SER A 121 -12.98 3.62 -21.89
CA SER A 121 -11.86 3.25 -21.03
C SER A 121 -11.06 4.49 -20.62
N TRP A 122 -10.59 4.53 -19.37
CA TRP A 122 -9.64 5.55 -18.90
C TRP A 122 -8.29 4.92 -18.63
N THR A 123 -7.21 5.56 -19.05
CA THR A 123 -5.85 5.20 -18.61
C THR A 123 -5.30 6.29 -17.74
N LEU A 124 -4.82 5.91 -16.57
CA LEU A 124 -4.34 6.75 -15.50
C LEU A 124 -2.87 6.39 -15.26
N THR A 125 -1.99 7.38 -15.13
CA THR A 125 -0.54 7.17 -15.03
C THR A 125 0.06 7.78 -13.77
N GLU A 126 0.85 6.99 -13.06
CA GLU A 126 1.66 7.42 -11.92
C GLU A 126 3.14 7.39 -12.29
N SER A 127 3.87 8.48 -12.03
CA SER A 127 5.27 8.64 -12.49
C SER A 127 6.32 8.46 -11.40
N GLU A 128 5.90 8.36 -10.14
CA GLU A 128 6.78 8.32 -8.97
C GLU A 128 6.40 7.14 -8.05
N LEU A 129 6.47 5.92 -8.58
CA LEU A 129 6.19 4.71 -7.81
C LEU A 129 7.25 4.51 -6.72
N ALA A 130 6.82 3.96 -5.58
CA ALA A 130 7.65 3.63 -4.42
C ALA A 130 8.60 2.41 -4.64
N VAL A 131 9.22 2.29 -5.82
CA VAL A 131 10.04 1.13 -6.19
C VAL A 131 11.26 0.95 -5.27
N ASP A 132 11.86 2.06 -4.84
CA ASP A 132 13.06 2.07 -3.98
C ASP A 132 12.76 2.07 -2.46
N VAL A 133 11.49 1.98 -2.08
CA VAL A 133 11.06 1.85 -0.68
C VAL A 133 11.11 0.37 -0.30
N GLY A 134 12.15 -0.06 0.42
CA GLY A 134 12.32 -1.44 0.90
C GLY A 134 12.01 -1.60 2.38
N PHE A 135 12.67 -2.55 3.06
CA PHE A 135 12.60 -2.72 4.52
C PHE A 135 13.37 -1.66 5.31
N ALA A 136 14.42 -1.07 4.70
CA ALA A 136 15.22 -0.02 5.31
C ALA A 136 14.41 1.27 5.43
N PRO A 137 14.61 2.09 6.47
CA PRO A 137 14.03 3.43 6.50
C PRO A 137 14.38 4.20 5.22
N TRP A 138 13.37 4.86 4.65
CA TRP A 138 13.50 5.56 3.38
C TRP A 138 13.48 7.06 3.62
N ARG A 139 14.52 7.74 3.16
CA ARG A 139 14.68 9.19 3.25
C ARG A 139 14.15 9.85 1.98
N PRO A 140 13.06 10.62 2.04
CA PRO A 140 12.52 11.30 0.87
C PRO A 140 13.44 12.43 0.38
N ASP A 141 13.40 12.70 -0.93
CA ASP A 141 13.91 13.95 -1.51
C ASP A 141 12.78 14.98 -1.57
N GLY A 142 12.59 15.69 -0.45
CA GLY A 142 11.51 16.64 -0.24
C GLY A 142 10.12 16.00 -0.36
N ASP A 143 9.19 16.66 -1.04
CA ASP A 143 7.83 16.16 -1.29
C ASP A 143 7.71 15.39 -2.62
N SER A 144 8.82 14.98 -3.24
CA SER A 144 8.74 14.08 -4.39
C SER A 144 8.40 12.65 -3.94
N GLY A 145 7.94 11.80 -4.85
CA GLY A 145 7.86 10.37 -4.63
C GLY A 145 9.21 9.64 -4.78
N THR A 146 10.33 10.38 -4.74
CA THR A 146 11.69 9.87 -4.89
C THR A 146 12.50 10.06 -3.61
N GLY A 147 13.57 9.27 -3.43
CA GLY A 147 14.36 9.24 -2.20
C GLY A 147 15.31 8.05 -2.15
N GLU A 148 15.92 7.81 -1.00
CA GLU A 148 16.92 6.75 -0.81
C GLU A 148 16.64 5.86 0.41
N SER A 149 16.89 4.57 0.27
CA SER A 149 16.87 3.62 1.40
C SER A 149 18.17 3.71 2.20
N VAL A 150 18.09 4.08 3.48
CA VAL A 150 19.25 4.27 4.36
C VAL A 150 19.61 2.98 5.08
N THR A 151 20.80 2.44 4.80
CA THR A 151 21.22 1.07 5.18
C THR A 151 22.47 1.01 6.06
N SER A 152 22.94 2.16 6.54
CA SER A 152 24.06 2.26 7.46
C SER A 152 23.82 3.38 8.45
N LEU A 153 24.20 3.15 9.71
CA LEU A 153 24.18 4.12 10.80
C LEU A 153 25.58 4.22 11.42
N SER A 154 25.83 5.25 12.24
CA SER A 154 27.08 5.41 12.97
C SER A 154 27.26 4.32 14.04
N SER A 155 28.51 3.99 14.38
CA SER A 155 28.80 2.96 15.38
C SER A 155 28.20 3.24 16.76
N SER A 156 28.01 4.52 17.12
CA SER A 156 27.31 4.93 18.34
C SER A 156 25.83 4.56 18.29
N THR A 157 25.14 4.90 17.19
CA THR A 157 23.73 4.54 16.99
C THR A 157 23.55 3.03 16.96
N GLN A 158 24.41 2.32 16.25
CA GLN A 158 24.39 0.85 16.21
C GLN A 158 24.53 0.23 17.61
N SER A 159 25.38 0.81 18.46
CA SER A 159 25.54 0.33 19.84
C SER A 159 24.28 0.54 20.68
N MET A 160 23.64 1.70 20.55
CA MET A 160 22.36 1.97 21.24
C MET A 160 21.24 1.05 20.74
N LEU A 161 21.15 0.85 19.43
CA LEU A 161 20.16 -0.07 18.84
C LEU A 161 20.33 -1.49 19.36
N ARG A 162 21.57 -2.02 19.46
CA ARG A 162 21.81 -3.36 20.03
C ARG A 162 21.33 -3.47 21.47
N GLU A 163 21.61 -2.46 22.30
CA GLU A 163 21.22 -2.46 23.71
C GLU A 163 19.69 -2.43 23.88
N ILE A 164 19.02 -1.52 23.17
CA ILE A 164 17.55 -1.38 23.21
C ILE A 164 16.88 -2.62 22.63
N ALA A 165 17.34 -3.11 21.48
CA ALA A 165 16.79 -4.32 20.84
C ALA A 165 16.95 -5.55 21.73
N MET A 166 18.07 -5.69 22.44
CA MET A 166 18.26 -6.78 23.41
C MET A 166 17.21 -6.75 24.52
N SER A 167 16.88 -5.55 25.03
CA SER A 167 15.81 -5.37 26.01
C SER A 167 14.44 -5.71 25.41
N GLU A 168 14.09 -5.17 24.23
CA GLU A 168 12.78 -5.38 23.62
C GLU A 168 12.56 -6.84 23.17
N LEU A 169 13.58 -7.51 22.63
CA LEU A 169 13.51 -8.95 22.27
C LEU A 169 13.48 -9.88 23.49
N SER A 170 13.74 -9.36 24.70
CA SER A 170 13.60 -10.09 25.96
C SER A 170 12.18 -10.02 26.55
N GLN A 171 11.31 -9.16 26.01
CA GLN A 171 9.92 -9.05 26.45
C GLN A 171 9.13 -10.35 26.24
N ASN A 172 7.99 -10.47 26.91
CA ASN A 172 7.12 -11.63 26.75
C ASN A 172 6.33 -11.53 25.44
N PHE A 173 6.73 -12.32 24.44
CA PHE A 173 6.04 -12.38 23.14
C PHE A 173 4.62 -12.96 23.28
N SER A 174 4.42 -13.95 24.15
CA SER A 174 3.10 -14.58 24.34
C SER A 174 2.07 -13.60 24.91
N GLU A 175 2.50 -12.68 25.77
CA GLU A 175 1.65 -11.61 26.31
C GLU A 175 1.41 -10.48 25.30
N GLN A 176 1.85 -10.58 24.05
CA GLN A 176 1.68 -9.51 23.07
C GLN A 176 1.14 -10.01 21.74
N ALA A 177 1.56 -11.21 21.32
CA ALA A 177 1.27 -11.83 20.04
C ALA A 177 0.42 -13.11 20.15
N ASN A 178 -0.30 -13.28 21.26
CA ASN A 178 -1.26 -14.38 21.46
C ASN A 178 -2.38 -13.95 22.42
N GLN A 179 -3.05 -12.86 22.08
CA GLN A 179 -4.08 -12.18 22.87
C GLN A 179 -5.51 -12.58 22.47
N GLY A 180 -5.67 -13.43 21.44
CA GLY A 180 -6.99 -13.79 20.93
C GLY A 180 -7.64 -12.64 20.13
N SER A 181 -6.81 -11.79 19.51
CA SER A 181 -7.23 -10.73 18.60
C SER A 181 -6.22 -10.65 17.47
N LEU A 182 -6.66 -10.88 16.23
CA LEU A 182 -5.78 -10.84 15.07
C LEU A 182 -5.20 -9.42 14.88
N TYR A 183 -5.95 -8.39 15.23
CA TYR A 183 -5.47 -7.01 15.18
C TYR A 183 -4.27 -6.79 16.11
N PHE A 184 -4.43 -7.09 17.40
CA PHE A 184 -3.35 -6.86 18.38
C PHE A 184 -2.17 -7.82 18.17
N ASP A 185 -2.44 -9.07 17.83
CA ASP A 185 -1.40 -10.07 17.59
C ASP A 185 -0.55 -9.69 16.36
N GLY A 186 -1.21 -9.28 15.26
CA GLY A 186 -0.54 -8.77 14.06
C GLY A 186 0.35 -7.57 14.36
N LYS A 187 -0.16 -6.57 15.11
CA LYS A 187 0.61 -5.38 15.50
C LYS A 187 1.87 -5.74 16.30
N ALA A 188 1.75 -6.64 17.27
CA ALA A 188 2.89 -7.09 18.07
C ALA A 188 3.93 -7.85 17.23
N LEU A 189 3.49 -8.74 16.34
CA LEU A 189 4.37 -9.50 15.45
C LEU A 189 5.13 -8.56 14.49
N ALA A 190 4.45 -7.59 13.89
CA ALA A 190 5.07 -6.60 13.01
C ALA A 190 6.08 -5.73 13.76
N LYS A 191 5.77 -5.33 15.01
CA LYS A 191 6.73 -4.65 15.88
C LYS A 191 8.00 -5.48 16.08
N PHE A 192 7.88 -6.74 16.48
CA PHE A 192 9.06 -7.60 16.68
C PHE A 192 9.83 -7.86 15.38
N ALA A 193 9.13 -7.94 14.24
CA ALA A 193 9.75 -8.01 12.92
C ALA A 193 10.64 -6.78 12.65
N THR A 194 10.15 -5.55 12.91
CA THR A 194 10.97 -4.33 12.75
C THR A 194 12.20 -4.32 13.66
N ILE A 195 12.09 -4.85 14.89
CA ILE A 195 13.22 -4.96 15.82
C ILE A 195 14.26 -5.95 15.28
N CYS A 196 13.83 -7.13 14.81
CA CYS A 196 14.71 -8.13 14.20
C CYS A 196 15.43 -7.58 12.96
N TYR A 197 14.72 -6.85 12.10
CA TYR A 197 15.31 -6.20 10.93
C TYR A 197 16.34 -5.14 11.35
N ALA A 198 15.98 -4.23 12.26
CA ALA A 198 16.88 -3.18 12.73
C ALA A 198 18.13 -3.75 13.40
N ALA A 199 18.01 -4.82 14.20
CA ALA A 199 19.15 -5.50 14.81
C ALA A 199 20.09 -6.10 13.74
N ASN A 200 19.55 -6.70 12.68
CA ASN A 200 20.35 -7.32 11.62
C ASN A 200 21.04 -6.27 10.73
N ASP A 201 20.24 -5.44 10.05
CA ASP A 201 20.70 -4.63 8.93
C ASP A 201 21.25 -3.26 9.34
N LEU A 202 20.70 -2.70 10.42
CA LEU A 202 21.05 -1.35 10.86
C LEU A 202 22.06 -1.37 12.00
N ALA A 203 21.90 -2.28 12.95
CA ALA A 203 22.77 -2.44 14.11
C ALA A 203 23.94 -3.44 13.89
N ASP A 204 23.98 -4.13 12.75
CA ASP A 204 25.03 -5.10 12.38
C ASP A 204 25.21 -6.23 13.43
N ASP A 205 24.09 -6.70 14.00
CA ASP A 205 24.04 -7.77 15.01
C ASP A 205 23.10 -8.91 14.58
N MET A 206 23.60 -9.70 13.63
CA MET A 206 22.90 -10.89 13.13
C MET A 206 22.59 -11.89 14.25
N ALA A 207 23.44 -12.02 15.28
CA ALA A 207 23.21 -12.98 16.36
C ALA A 207 22.00 -12.57 17.22
N LEU A 208 21.90 -11.28 17.57
CA LEU A 208 20.75 -10.74 18.27
C LEU A 208 19.48 -10.86 17.43
N SER A 209 19.53 -10.49 16.15
CA SER A 209 18.40 -10.64 15.24
C SER A 209 17.89 -12.08 15.17
N GLN A 210 18.78 -13.06 14.97
CA GLN A 210 18.42 -14.48 14.90
C GLN A 210 17.80 -14.98 16.22
N SER A 211 18.27 -14.49 17.37
CA SER A 211 17.66 -14.85 18.67
C SER A 211 16.21 -14.37 18.79
N GLY A 212 15.91 -13.17 18.29
CA GLY A 212 14.56 -12.63 18.21
C GLY A 212 13.72 -13.36 17.17
N LEU A 213 14.31 -13.67 16.01
CA LEU A 213 13.64 -14.30 14.87
C LEU A 213 13.15 -15.70 15.21
N VAL A 214 13.87 -16.45 16.07
CA VAL A 214 13.39 -17.75 16.58
C VAL A 214 12.06 -17.58 17.30
N LYS A 215 11.94 -16.62 18.22
CA LYS A 215 10.69 -16.35 18.94
C LYS A 215 9.61 -15.82 17.99
N LEU A 216 9.96 -14.89 17.10
CA LEU A 216 9.02 -14.35 16.12
C LEU A 216 8.40 -15.46 15.28
N LYS A 217 9.21 -16.39 14.76
CA LYS A 217 8.73 -17.56 14.01
C LYS A 217 7.86 -18.50 14.86
N GLU A 218 8.21 -18.71 16.13
CA GLU A 218 7.41 -19.52 17.05
C GLU A 218 5.98 -18.97 17.21
N PHE A 219 5.83 -17.68 17.50
CA PHE A 219 4.51 -17.07 17.68
C PHE A 219 3.76 -16.84 16.36
N PHE A 220 4.48 -16.57 15.26
CA PHE A 220 3.89 -16.51 13.93
C PHE A 220 3.32 -17.89 13.51
N ALA A 221 4.02 -18.98 13.84
CA ALA A 221 3.58 -20.35 13.53
C ALA A 221 2.24 -20.72 14.19
N LEU A 222 1.92 -20.17 15.37
CA LEU A 222 0.61 -20.39 16.00
C LEU A 222 -0.55 -19.97 15.07
N HIS A 223 -0.34 -18.95 14.24
CA HIS A 223 -1.34 -18.44 13.31
C HIS A 223 -1.37 -19.25 12.02
N VAL A 224 -0.18 -19.59 11.48
CA VAL A 224 -0.05 -20.44 10.29
C VAL A 224 -0.65 -21.83 10.52
N ASP A 225 -0.42 -22.40 11.71
CA ASP A 225 -0.95 -23.71 12.12
C ASP A 225 -2.40 -23.63 12.63
N ASN A 226 -2.98 -22.42 12.64
CA ASN A 226 -4.34 -22.14 13.06
C ASN A 226 -4.64 -22.62 14.50
N GLN A 227 -3.68 -22.43 15.42
CA GLN A 227 -3.70 -22.85 16.83
C GLN A 227 -4.04 -21.72 17.82
N MET A 228 -4.41 -20.55 17.32
CA MET A 228 -4.88 -19.43 18.13
C MET A 228 -6.18 -19.79 18.88
N GLU A 229 -6.50 -19.07 19.97
CA GLU A 229 -7.75 -19.26 20.72
C GLU A 229 -8.99 -19.20 19.80
N TRP A 230 -8.96 -18.24 18.87
CA TRP A 230 -9.99 -18.06 17.84
C TRP A 230 -9.36 -18.32 16.46
N PRO A 231 -9.34 -19.58 15.97
CA PRO A 231 -8.78 -19.91 14.67
C PRO A 231 -9.54 -19.21 13.53
N LEU A 232 -8.85 -19.00 12.42
CA LEU A 232 -9.47 -18.60 11.16
C LEU A 232 -10.29 -19.76 10.58
N VAL A 233 -11.46 -19.41 10.06
CA VAL A 233 -12.35 -20.31 9.30
C VAL A 233 -12.71 -19.67 7.98
N TYR A 234 -13.02 -20.49 6.98
CA TYR A 234 -13.46 -20.02 5.68
C TYR A 234 -14.99 -19.90 5.63
N ASP A 235 -15.48 -18.72 5.32
CA ASP A 235 -16.89 -18.46 5.07
C ASP A 235 -17.20 -18.69 3.58
N GLU A 236 -17.93 -19.77 3.30
CA GLU A 236 -18.35 -20.18 1.96
C GLU A 236 -19.46 -19.29 1.36
N LEU A 237 -20.14 -18.47 2.17
CA LEU A 237 -21.23 -17.62 1.68
C LEU A 237 -20.70 -16.34 1.03
N TRP A 238 -19.78 -15.66 1.69
CA TRP A 238 -19.18 -14.40 1.21
C TRP A 238 -17.79 -14.57 0.61
N GLY A 239 -17.22 -15.78 0.72
CA GLY A 239 -15.95 -16.17 0.11
C GLY A 239 -14.78 -15.45 0.73
N GLY A 240 -14.35 -15.86 1.93
CA GLY A 240 -13.19 -15.28 2.60
C GLY A 240 -12.87 -15.94 3.93
N VAL A 241 -11.76 -15.54 4.55
CA VAL A 241 -11.38 -16.05 5.87
C VAL A 241 -11.72 -15.06 6.98
N VAL A 242 -12.21 -15.59 8.10
CA VAL A 242 -12.64 -14.78 9.25
C VAL A 242 -12.29 -15.48 10.56
N SER A 243 -12.12 -14.71 11.63
CA SER A 243 -12.00 -15.22 12.99
C SER A 243 -13.25 -15.98 13.42
N SER A 244 -13.07 -17.18 13.99
CA SER A 244 -14.16 -17.97 14.56
C SER A 244 -14.76 -17.40 15.84
N GLN A 245 -14.20 -16.30 16.37
CA GLN A 245 -14.62 -15.69 17.64
C GLN A 245 -16.12 -15.35 17.61
N ALA A 246 -16.61 -14.66 16.58
CA ALA A 246 -18.01 -14.26 16.50
C ALA A 246 -18.98 -15.45 16.45
N TYR A 247 -18.60 -16.57 15.81
CA TYR A 247 -19.41 -17.78 15.78
C TYR A 247 -19.46 -18.50 17.13
N SER A 248 -18.41 -18.33 17.93
CA SER A 248 -18.28 -18.94 19.25
C SER A 248 -18.97 -18.12 20.35
N THR A 249 -18.87 -16.78 20.27
CA THR A 249 -19.38 -15.85 21.30
C THR A 249 -20.76 -15.27 20.96
N GLY A 250 -21.13 -15.25 19.67
CA GLY A 250 -22.31 -14.55 19.17
C GLY A 250 -22.14 -13.04 19.05
N ASP A 251 -20.93 -12.50 19.26
CA ASP A 251 -20.63 -11.08 19.11
C ASP A 251 -20.04 -10.80 17.73
N ALA A 252 -20.83 -10.19 16.85
CA ALA A 252 -20.39 -9.81 15.51
C ALA A 252 -19.34 -8.69 15.49
N ASN A 253 -19.16 -7.93 16.58
CA ASN A 253 -18.16 -6.87 16.70
C ASN A 253 -16.85 -7.37 17.33
N ALA A 254 -16.76 -8.66 17.66
CA ALA A 254 -15.54 -9.26 18.18
C ALA A 254 -14.38 -9.05 17.20
N ASP A 255 -13.19 -8.78 17.74
CA ASP A 255 -12.00 -8.41 16.97
C ASP A 255 -12.27 -7.32 15.92
N PHE A 256 -12.99 -6.27 16.35
CA PHE A 256 -13.37 -5.10 15.55
C PHE A 256 -14.30 -5.41 14.36
N GLY A 257 -15.01 -6.54 14.43
CA GLY A 257 -15.92 -6.95 13.35
C GLY A 257 -15.23 -7.76 12.26
N ASN A 258 -14.11 -8.43 12.58
CA ASN A 258 -13.42 -9.30 11.63
C ASN A 258 -14.37 -10.32 10.98
N ALA A 259 -15.27 -10.96 11.76
CA ALA A 259 -16.23 -11.93 11.22
C ALA A 259 -17.30 -11.35 10.27
N ILE A 260 -17.44 -10.04 10.23
CA ILE A 260 -18.31 -9.32 9.29
C ILE A 260 -17.51 -8.54 8.24
N TYR A 261 -16.25 -8.96 8.02
CA TYR A 261 -15.33 -8.42 7.02
C TYR A 261 -14.89 -6.97 7.25
N ASN A 262 -14.99 -6.47 8.48
CA ASN A 262 -14.36 -5.20 8.82
C ASN A 262 -12.85 -5.38 8.89
N ASP A 263 -12.13 -4.38 8.38
CA ASP A 263 -10.72 -4.14 8.71
C ASP A 263 -9.74 -5.26 8.30
N HIS A 264 -10.13 -6.19 7.44
CA HIS A 264 -9.26 -7.31 7.04
C HIS A 264 -7.88 -6.87 6.53
N HIS A 265 -7.81 -5.83 5.70
CA HIS A 265 -6.53 -5.23 5.28
C HIS A 265 -5.70 -4.63 6.44
N PHE A 266 -6.31 -4.09 7.49
CA PHE A 266 -5.60 -3.62 8.69
C PHE A 266 -5.02 -4.82 9.46
N HIS A 267 -5.86 -5.80 9.81
CA HIS A 267 -5.45 -6.97 10.60
C HIS A 267 -4.44 -7.83 9.84
N PHE A 268 -4.79 -8.26 8.63
CA PHE A 268 -3.99 -9.20 7.83
C PHE A 268 -2.74 -8.55 7.23
N GLY A 269 -2.75 -7.24 6.95
CA GLY A 269 -1.58 -6.51 6.46
C GLY A 269 -0.37 -6.65 7.38
N TYR A 270 -0.59 -6.64 8.70
CA TYR A 270 0.48 -6.83 9.68
C TYR A 270 1.13 -8.23 9.61
N PHE A 271 0.33 -9.27 9.39
CA PHE A 271 0.84 -10.63 9.22
C PHE A 271 1.61 -10.79 7.91
N VAL A 272 1.09 -10.23 6.81
CA VAL A 272 1.76 -10.25 5.50
C VAL A 272 3.10 -9.51 5.57
N TYR A 273 3.14 -8.34 6.23
CA TYR A 273 4.39 -7.61 6.46
C TYR A 273 5.38 -8.41 7.33
N THR A 274 4.90 -9.01 8.42
CA THR A 274 5.73 -9.86 9.29
C THR A 274 6.35 -11.01 8.50
N ALA A 275 5.55 -11.71 7.70
CA ALA A 275 6.02 -12.80 6.85
C ALA A 275 7.09 -12.34 5.85
N ALA A 276 6.92 -11.17 5.25
CA ALA A 276 7.91 -10.59 4.33
C ALA A 276 9.26 -10.34 5.04
N VAL A 277 9.24 -9.83 6.27
CA VAL A 277 10.46 -9.64 7.08
C VAL A 277 11.09 -10.98 7.47
N ILE A 278 10.29 -11.98 7.89
CA ILE A 278 10.80 -13.31 8.21
C ILE A 278 11.48 -13.93 6.98
N ALA A 279 10.83 -13.91 5.81
CA ALA A 279 11.37 -14.45 4.57
C ALA A 279 12.61 -13.69 4.08
N TYR A 280 12.76 -12.41 4.43
CA TYR A 280 13.98 -11.64 4.16
C TYR A 280 15.14 -12.04 5.07
N LEU A 281 14.89 -12.16 6.39
CA LEU A 281 15.92 -12.50 7.38
C LEU A 281 16.27 -14.00 7.42
N ASP A 282 15.36 -14.86 6.98
CA ASP A 282 15.52 -16.31 6.85
C ASP A 282 14.90 -16.79 5.51
N PRO A 283 15.63 -16.70 4.39
CA PRO A 283 15.13 -17.07 3.07
C PRO A 283 14.70 -18.53 2.91
N GLU A 284 15.11 -19.43 3.81
CA GLU A 284 14.65 -20.82 3.79
C GLU A 284 13.22 -20.95 4.34
N TRP A 285 12.73 -19.99 5.14
CA TRP A 285 11.39 -20.03 5.73
C TRP A 285 10.27 -20.07 4.67
N LYS A 286 10.47 -19.36 3.54
CA LYS A 286 9.52 -19.36 2.41
C LYS A 286 9.58 -20.62 1.55
N ASN A 287 10.50 -21.56 1.82
CA ASN A 287 10.52 -22.86 1.15
C ASN A 287 9.49 -23.83 1.75
N ASP A 288 8.91 -23.49 2.92
CA ASP A 288 7.76 -24.19 3.46
C ASP A 288 6.47 -23.70 2.78
N GLN A 289 5.82 -24.61 2.06
CA GLN A 289 4.61 -24.29 1.29
C GLN A 289 3.44 -23.90 2.19
N GLN A 290 3.32 -24.44 3.42
CA GLN A 290 2.23 -24.09 4.32
C GLN A 290 2.32 -22.62 4.73
N ASN A 291 3.53 -22.14 5.03
CA ASN A 291 3.79 -20.73 5.34
C ASN A 291 3.37 -19.83 4.16
N VAL A 292 3.84 -20.15 2.95
CA VAL A 292 3.55 -19.36 1.75
C VAL A 292 2.06 -19.37 1.41
N ASP A 293 1.41 -20.52 1.49
CA ASP A 293 -0.02 -20.67 1.19
C ASP A 293 -0.88 -19.89 2.20
N TRP A 294 -0.52 -19.92 3.48
CA TRP A 294 -1.24 -19.16 4.51
C TRP A 294 -1.14 -17.65 4.28
N VAL A 295 0.07 -17.13 3.99
CA VAL A 295 0.26 -15.70 3.71
C VAL A 295 -0.44 -15.28 2.41
N ASN A 296 -0.34 -16.09 1.36
CA ASN A 296 -1.03 -15.83 0.09
C ASN A 296 -2.55 -15.90 0.24
N MET A 297 -3.06 -16.76 1.12
CA MET A 297 -4.48 -16.81 1.46
C MET A 297 -4.95 -15.49 2.10
N LEU A 298 -4.17 -14.90 3.01
CA LEU A 298 -4.46 -13.57 3.57
C LEU A 298 -4.45 -12.49 2.48
N VAL A 299 -3.43 -12.45 1.62
CA VAL A 299 -3.36 -11.47 0.51
C VAL A 299 -4.54 -11.63 -0.45
N ARG A 300 -4.96 -12.87 -0.74
CA ARG A 300 -6.15 -13.14 -1.55
C ARG A 300 -7.42 -12.65 -0.85
N ASP A 301 -7.50 -12.72 0.47
CA ASP A 301 -8.70 -12.26 1.15
C ASP A 301 -8.95 -10.75 1.00
N TYR A 302 -7.95 -9.90 1.28
CA TYR A 302 -8.16 -8.44 1.26
C TYR A 302 -7.81 -7.78 -0.09
N ALA A 303 -6.97 -8.41 -0.92
CA ALA A 303 -6.42 -7.82 -2.14
C ALA A 303 -6.23 -8.80 -3.31
N ASN A 304 -7.09 -9.81 -3.47
CA ASN A 304 -7.05 -10.71 -4.63
C ASN A 304 -7.10 -9.93 -5.96
N SER A 305 -6.21 -10.26 -6.89
CA SER A 305 -6.14 -9.64 -8.23
C SER A 305 -6.68 -10.53 -9.35
N ILE A 306 -7.25 -11.68 -9.02
CA ILE A 306 -7.74 -12.68 -9.97
C ILE A 306 -9.28 -12.64 -9.99
N PRO A 307 -9.92 -12.12 -11.07
CA PRO A 307 -11.36 -11.88 -11.10
C PRO A 307 -12.23 -13.15 -11.09
N ASP A 308 -11.67 -14.29 -11.49
CA ASP A 308 -12.32 -15.59 -11.57
C ASP A 308 -11.82 -16.59 -10.50
N ASP A 309 -11.21 -16.10 -9.43
CA ASP A 309 -10.89 -16.90 -8.26
C ASP A 309 -12.19 -17.45 -7.61
N PRO A 310 -12.36 -18.78 -7.51
CA PRO A 310 -13.59 -19.36 -6.95
C PRO A 310 -13.68 -19.22 -5.43
N TYR A 311 -12.62 -18.77 -4.74
CA TYR A 311 -12.54 -18.70 -3.29
C TYR A 311 -12.59 -17.28 -2.72
N PHE A 312 -12.09 -16.28 -3.44
CA PHE A 312 -11.99 -14.91 -2.92
C PHE A 312 -12.47 -13.88 -3.95
N PRO A 313 -13.26 -12.87 -3.54
CA PRO A 313 -13.65 -11.79 -4.43
C PRO A 313 -12.43 -10.97 -4.85
N MET A 314 -12.49 -10.39 -6.04
CA MET A 314 -11.45 -9.46 -6.50
C MET A 314 -11.44 -8.19 -5.63
N GLN A 315 -10.27 -7.86 -5.07
CA GLN A 315 -10.00 -6.61 -4.36
C GLN A 315 -11.07 -6.26 -3.30
N ARG A 316 -11.22 -7.09 -2.25
CA ARG A 316 -12.25 -6.91 -1.22
C ARG A 316 -12.23 -5.51 -0.60
N ASN A 317 -11.04 -5.02 -0.25
CA ASN A 317 -10.88 -3.73 0.44
C ASN A 317 -10.48 -2.61 -0.52
N PHE A 318 -9.43 -2.80 -1.33
CA PHE A 318 -8.89 -1.73 -2.18
C PHE A 318 -9.80 -1.38 -3.36
N ASP A 319 -10.25 -0.13 -3.44
CA ASP A 319 -11.11 0.35 -4.51
C ASP A 319 -10.32 1.21 -5.50
N TRP A 320 -10.08 0.68 -6.70
CA TRP A 320 -9.32 1.35 -7.76
C TRP A 320 -9.96 2.61 -8.32
N TYR A 321 -11.25 2.85 -8.09
CA TYR A 321 -11.92 4.08 -8.48
C TYR A 321 -11.85 5.14 -7.36
N HIS A 322 -11.88 4.72 -6.09
CA HIS A 322 -11.71 5.64 -4.97
C HIS A 322 -10.24 5.94 -4.66
N GLY A 323 -9.33 5.07 -5.11
CA GLY A 323 -7.89 5.18 -4.93
C GLY A 323 -7.41 4.84 -3.52
N HIS A 324 -8.29 4.29 -2.67
CA HIS A 324 -8.01 3.88 -1.30
C HIS A 324 -8.91 2.70 -0.95
N SER A 325 -8.71 2.07 0.21
CA SER A 325 -9.55 0.96 0.64
C SER A 325 -10.87 1.39 1.29
N TRP A 326 -11.77 0.43 1.49
CA TRP A 326 -12.86 0.56 2.45
C TRP A 326 -12.66 -0.46 3.57
N ALA A 327 -12.81 0.00 4.80
CA ALA A 327 -12.59 -0.79 6.00
C ALA A 327 -13.86 -1.52 6.43
N HIS A 328 -15.00 -0.83 6.37
CA HIS A 328 -16.29 -1.38 6.77
C HIS A 328 -16.82 -2.46 5.82
N GLY A 329 -17.19 -3.62 6.38
CA GLY A 329 -17.58 -4.82 5.67
C GLY A 329 -19.09 -4.93 5.39
N LEU A 330 -19.71 -6.01 5.87
CA LEU A 330 -21.05 -6.44 5.43
C LEU A 330 -22.23 -5.66 6.01
N THR A 331 -22.01 -4.87 7.07
CA THR A 331 -23.14 -4.24 7.78
C THR A 331 -23.57 -2.93 7.10
N GLN A 332 -24.88 -2.72 7.01
CA GLN A 332 -25.43 -1.49 6.45
C GLN A 332 -25.28 -0.35 7.45
N VAL A 333 -24.73 0.76 6.97
CA VAL A 333 -24.59 2.02 7.69
C VAL A 333 -25.19 3.16 6.86
N ASP A 334 -25.85 4.11 7.51
CA ASP A 334 -26.61 5.18 6.83
C ASP A 334 -25.72 6.09 5.97
N ASP A 335 -24.46 6.25 6.37
CA ASP A 335 -23.47 7.08 5.67
C ASP A 335 -22.66 6.30 4.62
N GLY A 336 -23.00 5.03 4.36
CA GLY A 336 -22.24 4.13 3.48
C GLY A 336 -20.91 3.68 4.10
N LYS A 337 -20.09 2.95 3.33
CA LYS A 337 -18.82 2.39 3.82
C LYS A 337 -17.90 3.48 4.36
N ASP A 338 -17.06 3.11 5.32
CA ASP A 338 -16.03 3.99 5.85
C ASP A 338 -14.63 3.39 5.88
N GLN A 339 -13.67 4.30 6.05
CA GLN A 339 -12.27 4.01 6.35
C GLN A 339 -11.75 5.10 7.30
N GLU A 340 -11.15 4.65 8.40
CA GLU A 340 -10.54 5.49 9.43
C GLU A 340 -9.02 5.58 9.22
N SER A 341 -8.31 4.49 9.50
CA SER A 341 -6.84 4.44 9.53
C SER A 341 -6.20 4.39 8.14
N SER A 342 -6.01 5.56 7.53
CA SER A 342 -5.36 5.66 6.21
C SER A 342 -3.90 5.16 6.21
N SER A 343 -3.21 5.18 7.35
CA SER A 343 -1.85 4.66 7.46
C SER A 343 -1.82 3.13 7.56
N GLU A 344 -2.82 2.48 8.15
CA GLU A 344 -2.93 1.01 8.08
C GLU A 344 -3.37 0.55 6.67
N ASP A 345 -4.19 1.34 5.95
CA ASP A 345 -4.51 1.08 4.54
C ASP A 345 -3.24 1.07 3.66
N THR A 346 -2.38 2.08 3.81
CA THR A 346 -1.10 2.13 3.07
C THR A 346 -0.10 1.07 3.55
N MET A 347 -0.13 0.70 4.83
CA MET A 347 0.66 -0.42 5.33
C MET A 347 0.24 -1.74 4.68
N ALA A 348 -1.05 -1.96 4.46
CA ALA A 348 -1.54 -3.17 3.78
C ALA A 348 -1.03 -3.26 2.33
N SER A 349 -1.01 -2.15 1.59
CA SER A 349 -0.42 -2.06 0.25
C SER A 349 1.10 -2.26 0.26
N TYR A 350 1.78 -1.68 1.24
CA TYR A 350 3.21 -1.88 1.45
C TYR A 350 3.53 -3.34 1.79
N ALA A 351 2.72 -4.00 2.61
CA ALA A 351 2.86 -5.42 2.94
C ALA A 351 2.76 -6.31 1.69
N ILE A 352 1.82 -6.02 0.77
CA ILE A 352 1.72 -6.71 -0.53
C ILE A 352 3.01 -6.55 -1.33
N LYS A 353 3.52 -5.31 -1.42
CA LYS A 353 4.79 -5.02 -2.11
C LYS A 353 5.93 -5.86 -1.51
N MET A 354 6.11 -5.79 -0.19
CA MET A 354 7.22 -6.46 0.49
C MET A 354 7.11 -7.98 0.43
N TRP A 355 5.90 -8.54 0.51
CA TRP A 355 5.71 -9.98 0.36
C TRP A 355 6.00 -10.45 -1.06
N GLY A 356 5.50 -9.75 -2.08
CA GLY A 356 5.81 -10.02 -3.48
C GLY A 356 7.31 -10.02 -3.74
N GLN A 357 8.02 -8.99 -3.22
CA GLN A 357 9.48 -8.93 -3.28
C GLN A 357 10.14 -10.13 -2.57
N ALA A 358 9.68 -10.48 -1.36
CA ALA A 358 10.26 -11.54 -0.56
C ALA A 358 10.13 -12.93 -1.22
N ILE A 359 9.03 -13.21 -1.91
CA ILE A 359 8.81 -14.49 -2.61
C ILE A 359 9.22 -14.48 -4.09
N GLY A 360 9.59 -13.32 -4.65
CA GLY A 360 9.94 -13.17 -6.06
C GLY A 360 8.73 -13.13 -7.00
N ASP A 361 7.57 -12.71 -6.51
CA ASP A 361 6.39 -12.40 -7.33
C ASP A 361 6.45 -10.94 -7.78
N GLU A 362 7.06 -10.72 -8.94
CA GLU A 362 7.22 -9.39 -9.54
C GLU A 362 5.88 -8.69 -9.82
N ASN A 363 4.81 -9.43 -10.12
CA ASN A 363 3.49 -8.85 -10.38
C ASN A 363 2.84 -8.36 -9.08
N MET A 364 2.98 -9.12 -7.99
CA MET A 364 2.50 -8.70 -6.68
C MET A 364 3.28 -7.48 -6.17
N GLU A 365 4.60 -7.47 -6.34
CA GLU A 365 5.43 -6.30 -6.00
C GLU A 365 5.01 -5.07 -6.82
N ALA A 366 4.89 -5.21 -8.14
CA ALA A 366 4.45 -4.14 -9.04
C ALA A 366 3.05 -3.61 -8.67
N ARG A 367 2.12 -4.49 -8.32
CA ARG A 367 0.78 -4.11 -7.86
C ARG A 367 0.85 -3.29 -6.57
N GLY A 368 1.63 -3.73 -5.58
CA GLY A 368 1.83 -2.99 -4.33
C GLY A 368 2.44 -1.60 -4.55
N ASN A 369 3.43 -1.49 -5.45
CA ASN A 369 4.00 -0.20 -5.86
C ASN A 369 2.95 0.75 -6.46
N LEU A 370 2.10 0.23 -7.35
CA LEU A 370 1.06 1.03 -8.01
C LEU A 370 -0.04 1.43 -7.02
N MET A 371 -0.46 0.53 -6.13
CA MET A 371 -1.43 0.83 -5.06
C MET A 371 -0.94 1.96 -4.16
N LEU A 372 0.33 1.90 -3.72
CA LEU A 372 0.94 2.97 -2.91
C LEU A 372 0.97 4.32 -3.65
N ALA A 373 1.28 4.33 -4.95
CA ALA A 373 1.29 5.57 -5.73
C ALA A 373 -0.10 6.19 -5.87
N VAL A 374 -1.11 5.36 -6.14
CA VAL A 374 -2.51 5.80 -6.18
C VAL A 374 -2.97 6.32 -4.81
N GLN A 375 -2.62 5.61 -3.73
CA GLN A 375 -2.92 6.05 -2.35
C GLN A 375 -2.20 7.33 -1.97
N ARG A 376 -0.93 7.51 -2.36
CA ARG A 376 -0.20 8.77 -2.13
C ARG A 376 -1.01 9.95 -2.67
N ARG A 377 -1.57 9.82 -3.87
CA ARG A 377 -2.40 10.87 -4.46
C ARG A 377 -3.76 11.00 -3.79
N SER A 378 -4.55 9.93 -3.78
CA SER A 378 -5.93 9.95 -3.30
C SER A 378 -6.03 10.32 -1.81
N LEU A 379 -5.08 9.88 -0.98
CA LEU A 379 -5.08 10.21 0.45
C LEU A 379 -4.71 11.67 0.69
N ASN A 380 -3.81 12.28 -0.11
CA ASN A 380 -3.52 13.71 -0.01
C ASN A 380 -4.68 14.59 -0.55
N ASP A 381 -5.56 14.04 -1.39
CA ASP A 381 -6.81 14.69 -1.77
C ASP A 381 -7.90 14.59 -0.69
N TYR A 382 -8.07 13.40 -0.10
CA TYR A 382 -9.27 13.05 0.67
C TYR A 382 -9.08 12.88 2.17
N TYR A 383 -7.86 12.61 2.64
CA TYR A 383 -7.55 12.34 4.05
C TYR A 383 -6.54 13.31 4.66
N LEU A 384 -5.51 13.74 3.94
CA LEU A 384 -4.38 14.50 4.45
C LEU A 384 -4.38 15.90 3.81
N TYR A 385 -4.85 16.90 4.55
CA TYR A 385 -5.15 18.23 4.05
C TYR A 385 -3.97 19.19 4.25
N ALA A 386 -3.09 19.22 3.26
CA ALA A 386 -2.14 20.32 3.13
C ALA A 386 -2.86 21.65 2.80
N ASP A 387 -2.20 22.78 3.05
CA ASP A 387 -2.77 24.13 2.83
C ASP A 387 -3.24 24.38 1.38
N ASP A 388 -2.64 23.70 0.42
CA ASP A 388 -2.98 23.78 -1.01
C ASP A 388 -4.07 22.79 -1.44
N ASN A 389 -4.60 21.96 -0.52
CA ASN A 389 -5.73 21.08 -0.80
C ASN A 389 -6.95 21.91 -1.22
N SER A 390 -7.32 21.78 -2.49
CA SER A 390 -8.47 22.46 -3.10
C SER A 390 -9.64 21.53 -3.36
N VAL A 391 -9.50 20.26 -2.98
CA VAL A 391 -10.51 19.21 -3.17
C VAL A 391 -11.58 19.29 -2.09
N GLN A 392 -11.15 19.39 -0.82
CA GLN A 392 -12.06 19.51 0.30
C GLN A 392 -12.48 20.97 0.53
N PRO A 393 -13.66 21.22 1.12
CA PRO A 393 -14.09 22.59 1.38
C PRO A 393 -13.12 23.26 2.36
N ALA A 394 -12.68 24.49 2.04
CA ALA A 394 -11.66 25.23 2.80
C ALA A 394 -11.93 25.41 4.32
N ARG A 395 -13.20 25.29 4.74
CA ARG A 395 -13.57 25.33 6.16
C ARG A 395 -13.21 24.05 6.95
N TYR A 396 -12.88 22.96 6.24
CA TYR A 396 -12.51 21.66 6.82
C TYR A 396 -11.01 21.37 6.71
N THR A 397 -10.30 21.93 5.73
CA THR A 397 -8.88 21.60 5.49
C THR A 397 -7.97 21.97 6.66
N GLY A 398 -8.33 22.97 7.47
CA GLY A 398 -7.65 23.29 8.73
C GLY A 398 -7.68 22.18 9.79
N ASN A 399 -8.52 21.15 9.63
CA ASN A 399 -8.48 19.96 10.47
C ASN A 399 -7.23 19.09 10.23
N ARG A 400 -6.51 19.28 9.12
CA ARG A 400 -5.33 18.53 8.65
C ARG A 400 -5.58 17.07 8.29
N ALA A 401 -6.46 16.38 9.01
CA ALA A 401 -6.87 15.04 8.65
C ALA A 401 -8.39 14.89 8.56
N ALA A 402 -8.87 13.87 7.85
CA ALA A 402 -10.28 13.53 7.76
C ALA A 402 -10.87 13.07 9.10
N GLY A 403 -10.13 12.28 9.87
CA GLY A 403 -10.70 11.38 10.86
C GLY A 403 -11.28 10.14 10.15
N ILE A 404 -12.59 9.94 10.25
CA ILE A 404 -13.29 8.84 9.57
C ILE A 404 -13.95 9.38 8.30
N LEU A 405 -13.55 8.87 7.14
CA LEU A 405 -14.20 9.18 5.86
C LEU A 405 -15.22 8.09 5.55
N PHE A 406 -16.47 8.51 5.34
CA PHE A 406 -17.55 7.67 4.85
C PHE A 406 -17.83 7.98 3.37
N GLU A 407 -18.63 7.14 2.72
CA GLU A 407 -19.15 7.46 1.39
C GLU A 407 -19.98 8.75 1.40
N ASN A 408 -20.73 9.03 2.47
CA ASN A 408 -21.70 10.13 2.51
C ASN A 408 -21.36 11.28 3.47
N LYS A 409 -20.32 11.13 4.31
CA LYS A 409 -19.81 12.19 5.22
C LYS A 409 -18.31 12.07 5.49
N VAL A 410 -17.72 13.12 6.05
CA VAL A 410 -16.39 13.09 6.68
C VAL A 410 -16.55 13.53 8.12
N ASP A 411 -16.03 12.76 9.07
CA ASP A 411 -16.20 12.96 10.50
C ASP A 411 -14.83 13.04 11.20
N HIS A 412 -14.47 14.24 11.68
CA HIS A 412 -13.17 14.49 12.33
C HIS A 412 -13.19 14.00 13.78
N THR A 413 -13.20 12.68 13.93
CA THR A 413 -13.29 11.92 15.19
C THR A 413 -12.59 10.56 15.01
N THR A 414 -12.54 9.75 16.07
CA THR A 414 -12.27 8.30 15.97
C THR A 414 -13.40 7.50 16.63
N TYR A 415 -13.40 6.18 16.46
CA TYR A 415 -14.34 5.27 17.13
C TYR A 415 -14.12 5.17 18.66
N PHE A 416 -12.98 5.64 19.18
CA PHE A 416 -12.57 5.48 20.58
C PHE A 416 -12.26 6.79 21.30
N GLY A 417 -12.41 7.95 20.64
CA GLY A 417 -12.37 9.26 21.28
C GLY A 417 -11.96 10.38 20.33
N ALA A 418 -12.32 11.62 20.67
CA ALA A 418 -12.06 12.79 19.84
C ALA A 418 -10.86 13.63 20.32
N LEU A 419 -9.85 13.01 20.96
CA LEU A 419 -8.63 13.74 21.31
C LEU A 419 -7.79 14.00 20.05
N PRO A 420 -7.15 15.18 19.89
CA PRO A 420 -6.37 15.48 18.69
C PRO A 420 -5.28 14.46 18.39
N GLU A 421 -4.60 13.95 19.43
CA GLU A 421 -3.58 12.90 19.27
C GLU A 421 -4.16 11.56 18.77
N TYR A 422 -5.46 11.30 18.97
CA TYR A 422 -6.12 10.11 18.44
C TYR A 422 -6.45 10.34 16.97
N ILE A 423 -7.15 11.43 16.67
CA ILE A 423 -7.67 11.73 15.33
C ILE A 423 -6.54 11.88 14.31
N GLN A 424 -5.46 12.58 14.66
CA GLN A 424 -4.32 12.71 13.75
C GLN A 424 -3.46 11.43 13.76
N GLY A 425 -3.28 10.82 14.94
CA GLY A 425 -2.39 9.67 15.14
C GLY A 425 -2.80 8.42 14.37
N ILE A 426 -4.10 8.17 14.18
CA ILE A 426 -4.60 7.06 13.35
C ILE A 426 -4.21 7.18 11.87
N HIS A 427 -3.77 8.35 11.41
CA HIS A 427 -3.24 8.56 10.06
C HIS A 427 -1.70 8.53 10.02
N MET A 428 -1.05 8.31 11.16
CA MET A 428 0.42 8.21 11.30
C MET A 428 0.87 6.76 11.43
N LEU A 429 0.24 5.98 12.32
CA LEU A 429 0.72 4.65 12.68
C LEU A 429 0.23 3.56 11.72
N PRO A 430 1.01 2.50 11.47
CA PRO A 430 2.38 2.31 11.90
C PRO A 430 3.37 3.15 11.07
N LEU A 431 4.42 3.65 11.72
CA LEU A 431 5.52 4.36 11.04
C LEU A 431 6.48 3.31 10.46
N LEU A 432 6.52 3.20 9.14
CA LEU A 432 7.31 2.23 8.37
C LEU A 432 8.01 2.96 7.20
N PRO A 433 8.87 2.29 6.42
CA PRO A 433 9.61 2.95 5.33
C PRO A 433 8.74 3.68 4.30
N HIS A 434 7.50 3.23 4.07
CA HIS A 434 6.58 3.90 3.14
C HIS A 434 5.91 5.14 3.73
N THR A 435 6.01 5.38 5.04
CA THR A 435 5.30 6.49 5.69
C THR A 435 5.69 7.86 5.12
N PRO A 436 6.98 8.24 4.95
CA PRO A 436 7.33 9.53 4.34
C PRO A 436 6.95 9.63 2.86
N TYR A 437 6.74 8.49 2.19
CA TYR A 437 6.21 8.46 0.82
C TYR A 437 4.71 8.79 0.78
N ILE A 438 3.96 8.58 1.86
CA ILE A 438 2.53 8.96 1.92
C ILE A 438 2.36 10.32 2.57
N ARG A 439 2.98 10.51 3.74
CA ARG A 439 2.93 11.72 4.56
C ARG A 439 4.09 12.64 4.18
N GLN A 440 3.83 13.48 3.19
CA GLN A 440 4.79 14.43 2.63
C GLN A 440 5.31 15.40 3.70
N GLN A 441 6.55 15.85 3.56
CA GLN A 441 7.22 16.70 4.55
C GLN A 441 6.47 18.00 4.78
N THR A 442 5.97 18.65 3.71
CA THR A 442 5.17 19.88 3.85
C THR A 442 3.89 19.64 4.66
N PHE A 443 3.19 18.54 4.40
CA PHE A 443 1.99 18.19 5.16
C PHE A 443 2.30 17.93 6.64
N VAL A 444 3.34 17.14 6.93
CA VAL A 444 3.75 16.85 8.31
C VAL A 444 4.16 18.13 9.05
N GLN A 445 4.82 19.07 8.38
CA GLN A 445 5.19 20.36 8.98
C GLN A 445 3.94 21.18 9.34
N GLN A 446 2.98 21.29 8.43
CA GLN A 446 1.74 22.04 8.65
C GLN A 446 0.88 21.41 9.75
N GLU A 447 0.74 20.09 9.75
CA GLU A 447 0.06 19.36 10.83
C GLU A 447 0.76 19.56 12.17
N TRP A 448 2.09 19.49 12.19
CA TRP A 448 2.88 19.73 13.39
C TRP A 448 2.64 21.14 13.93
N ASP A 449 2.73 22.16 13.09
CA ASP A 449 2.57 23.55 13.53
C ASP A 449 1.17 23.84 14.10
N ASP A 450 0.13 23.27 13.50
CA ASP A 450 -1.25 23.47 13.95
C ASP A 450 -1.61 22.64 15.18
N TYR A 451 -1.09 21.41 15.30
CA TYR A 451 -1.49 20.49 16.37
C TYR A 451 -0.40 20.29 17.43
N PHE A 452 0.81 19.93 17.05
CA PHE A 452 1.75 19.27 17.96
C PHE A 452 2.95 20.12 18.40
N GLY A 453 3.23 21.22 17.70
CA GLY A 453 4.23 22.19 18.10
C GLY A 453 3.88 22.90 19.42
N ASP A 454 4.83 23.65 19.97
CA ASP A 454 4.66 24.33 21.26
C ASP A 454 3.44 25.28 21.31
N SER A 455 3.06 25.85 20.17
CA SER A 455 1.89 26.71 20.00
C SER A 455 0.66 26.01 19.40
N GLY A 456 0.77 24.72 19.10
CA GLY A 456 -0.31 23.93 18.48
C GLY A 456 -1.45 23.64 19.44
N LEU A 457 -2.55 23.11 18.91
CA LEU A 457 -3.77 22.78 19.67
C LEU A 457 -3.56 21.74 20.78
N LYS A 458 -2.64 20.82 20.55
CA LYS A 458 -2.25 19.74 21.46
C LYS A 458 -0.74 19.57 21.43
N PRO A 459 0.02 20.45 22.12
CA PRO A 459 1.47 20.38 22.14
C PRO A 459 1.91 18.97 22.52
N ALA A 460 2.87 18.43 21.77
CA ALA A 460 3.22 17.02 21.87
C ALA A 460 3.62 16.65 23.30
N THR A 461 4.29 17.56 24.04
CA THR A 461 4.73 17.40 25.43
C THR A 461 3.58 17.23 26.43
N SER A 462 2.34 17.55 26.03
CA SER A 462 1.13 17.34 26.83
C SER A 462 0.44 16.00 26.58
N ILE A 463 0.90 15.24 25.58
CA ILE A 463 0.35 13.93 25.24
C ILE A 463 0.91 12.89 26.22
N SER A 464 0.04 12.00 26.68
CA SER A 464 0.38 10.87 27.54
C SER A 464 0.12 9.53 26.84
N GLY A 465 0.83 8.48 27.25
CA GLY A 465 0.70 7.14 26.68
C GLY A 465 1.27 7.00 25.26
N GLY A 466 0.91 5.89 24.59
CA GLY A 466 1.51 5.46 23.31
C GLY A 466 1.44 6.48 22.16
N TRP A 467 0.45 7.38 22.18
CA TRP A 467 0.32 8.43 21.17
C TRP A 467 1.47 9.44 21.21
N ARG A 468 2.12 9.62 22.36
CA ARG A 468 3.31 10.49 22.49
C ARG A 468 4.43 10.00 21.58
N GLY A 469 4.70 8.69 21.56
CA GLY A 469 5.72 8.09 20.72
C GLY A 469 5.34 8.08 19.25
N VAL A 470 4.07 7.89 18.90
CA VAL A 470 3.60 7.98 17.50
C VAL A 470 3.84 9.39 16.94
N VAL A 471 3.44 10.43 17.69
CA VAL A 471 3.61 11.84 17.28
C VAL A 471 5.10 12.21 17.16
N GLU A 472 5.94 11.85 18.14
CA GLU A 472 7.38 12.13 18.09
C GLU A 472 8.11 11.28 17.04
N GLY A 473 7.62 10.08 16.74
CA GLY A 473 8.12 9.28 15.62
C GLY A 473 7.80 9.92 14.26
N ASN A 474 6.57 10.43 14.09
CA ASN A 474 6.16 11.15 12.87
C ASN A 474 6.95 12.45 12.69
N ARG A 475 7.31 13.12 13.80
CA ARG A 475 8.17 14.31 13.79
C ARG A 475 9.52 14.05 13.10
N ALA A 476 10.00 12.81 13.05
CA ALA A 476 11.26 12.50 12.37
C ALA A 476 11.27 12.90 10.88
N THR A 477 10.10 13.04 10.24
CA THR A 477 10.00 13.53 8.85
C THR A 477 10.42 15.01 8.71
N ILE A 478 10.26 15.83 9.76
CA ILE A 478 10.53 17.28 9.73
C ILE A 478 11.67 17.72 10.66
N ASP A 479 11.90 16.98 11.74
CA ASP A 479 12.93 17.24 12.75
C ASP A 479 13.51 15.90 13.25
N PRO A 480 14.27 15.20 12.40
CA PRO A 480 14.83 13.89 12.71
C PRO A 480 15.84 13.92 13.85
N VAL A 481 16.52 15.05 14.08
CA VAL A 481 17.47 15.22 15.20
C VAL A 481 16.72 15.20 16.53
N PHE A 482 15.62 15.95 16.66
CA PHE A 482 14.82 15.91 17.88
C PHE A 482 14.27 14.52 18.15
N ALA A 483 13.66 13.88 17.13
CA ALA A 483 13.10 12.54 17.28
C ALA A 483 14.18 11.52 17.70
N TYR A 484 15.37 11.61 17.11
CA TYR A 484 16.51 10.78 17.48
C TYR A 484 16.96 11.02 18.94
N ASP A 485 17.08 12.28 19.37
CA ASP A 485 17.44 12.61 20.75
C ASP A 485 16.38 12.15 21.77
N PHE A 486 15.11 12.18 21.37
CA PHE A 486 14.01 11.64 22.15
C PHE A 486 14.12 10.12 22.30
N PHE A 487 14.18 9.36 21.20
CA PHE A 487 14.22 7.89 21.26
C PHE A 487 15.57 7.31 21.71
N SER A 488 16.66 8.06 21.63
CA SER A 488 17.93 7.70 22.29
C SER A 488 17.92 8.02 23.78
N ASN A 489 16.86 8.70 24.27
CA ASN A 489 16.74 9.23 25.62
C ASN A 489 17.86 10.21 26.02
N ALA A 490 18.49 10.87 25.04
CA ALA A 490 19.51 11.88 25.27
C ALA A 490 18.95 13.10 26.05
N SER A 491 17.67 13.41 25.83
CA SER A 491 16.95 14.48 26.55
C SER A 491 16.52 14.08 27.98
N GLY A 492 16.49 12.79 28.31
CA GLY A 492 15.91 12.26 29.55
C GLY A 492 14.38 12.26 29.60
N ASP A 493 13.70 12.71 28.53
CA ASP A 493 12.24 12.83 28.45
C ASP A 493 11.56 11.47 28.15
N PHE A 494 12.20 10.61 27.37
CA PHE A 494 11.58 9.37 26.91
C PHE A 494 11.20 8.41 28.06
N ARG A 495 10.03 7.80 27.91
CA ARG A 495 9.47 6.78 28.80
C ARG A 495 8.92 5.64 27.94
N ALA A 496 9.11 4.40 28.39
CA ALA A 496 8.62 3.22 27.65
C ALA A 496 7.09 3.23 27.45
N GLU A 497 6.33 3.84 28.38
CA GLU A 497 4.87 4.03 28.26
C GLU A 497 4.44 4.94 27.10
N TYR A 498 5.38 5.67 26.48
CA TYR A 498 5.12 6.47 25.29
C TYR A 498 5.09 5.65 24.02
N LEU A 499 5.44 4.36 24.06
CA LEU A 499 5.33 3.48 22.89
C LEU A 499 3.92 2.90 22.82
N ASP A 500 3.30 3.04 21.64
CA ASP A 500 2.12 2.25 21.27
C ASP A 500 2.42 0.74 21.31
N GLY A 501 1.41 -0.10 21.48
CA GLY A 501 1.57 -1.56 21.53
C GLY A 501 2.24 -2.16 20.28
N GLY A 502 2.09 -1.52 19.12
CA GLY A 502 2.76 -1.86 17.85
C GLY A 502 4.03 -1.08 17.56
N ALA A 503 4.50 -0.21 18.45
CA ALA A 503 5.72 0.59 18.28
C ALA A 503 6.91 0.04 19.08
N SER A 504 8.12 0.22 18.58
CA SER A 504 9.36 -0.13 19.30
C SER A 504 10.31 1.07 19.38
N GLN A 505 11.03 1.18 20.50
CA GLN A 505 12.07 2.18 20.63
C GLN A 505 13.22 1.88 19.66
N THR A 506 13.56 0.60 19.45
CA THR A 506 14.57 0.19 18.48
C THR A 506 14.25 0.73 17.09
N TRP A 507 13.03 0.50 16.61
CA TRP A 507 12.63 0.93 15.28
C TRP A 507 12.55 2.45 15.17
N TYR A 508 11.91 3.14 16.12
CA TYR A 508 11.76 4.60 16.07
C TYR A 508 13.11 5.33 16.18
N LEU A 509 14.05 4.82 16.99
CA LEU A 509 15.42 5.33 17.00
C LEU A 509 16.12 5.12 15.65
N ALA A 510 16.03 3.92 15.08
CA ALA A 510 16.65 3.60 13.79
C ALA A 510 16.04 4.44 12.65
N TYR A 511 14.72 4.60 12.64
CA TYR A 511 13.96 5.39 11.68
C TYR A 511 14.35 6.88 11.76
N ALA A 512 14.35 7.47 12.96
CA ALA A 512 14.77 8.87 13.15
C ALA A 512 16.26 9.08 12.80
N ALA A 513 17.13 8.14 13.19
CA ALA A 513 18.54 8.18 12.82
C ALA A 513 18.72 8.23 11.30
N ALA A 514 18.03 7.34 10.59
CA ALA A 514 18.09 7.22 9.15
C ALA A 514 17.52 8.44 8.41
N LEU A 515 16.44 9.05 8.92
CA LEU A 515 15.86 10.27 8.32
C LEU A 515 16.74 11.52 8.49
N GLY A 516 17.81 11.44 9.29
CA GLY A 516 18.79 12.53 9.41
C GLY A 516 19.20 12.86 10.85
N GLY A 517 18.71 12.12 11.85
CA GLY A 517 19.08 12.31 13.25
C GLY A 517 20.50 11.86 13.56
N ASP A 518 21.00 10.88 12.80
CA ASP A 518 22.40 10.45 12.84
C ASP A 518 23.17 11.02 11.64
N ALA A 519 24.12 11.94 11.91
CA ALA A 519 24.98 12.52 10.88
C ALA A 519 25.86 11.50 10.13
N GLY A 520 26.04 10.30 10.68
CA GLY A 520 26.72 9.18 10.04
C GLY A 520 25.81 8.24 9.23
N ALA A 521 24.50 8.50 9.18
CA ALA A 521 23.56 7.67 8.44
C ALA A 521 23.72 7.82 6.93
N ASN A 522 23.87 6.71 6.21
CA ASN A 522 24.14 6.72 4.77
C ASN A 522 23.60 5.48 4.06
N THR A 523 23.48 5.56 2.74
CA THR A 523 23.15 4.44 1.86
C THR A 523 24.43 3.69 1.49
N LYS A 524 24.56 2.41 1.87
CA LYS A 524 25.63 1.56 1.33
C LYS A 524 25.36 1.35 -0.16
N ALA A 525 26.35 1.60 -1.02
CA ALA A 525 26.26 1.17 -2.42
C ALA A 525 25.93 -0.33 -2.46
N ARG A 526 24.87 -0.73 -3.17
CA ARG A 526 24.47 -2.13 -3.27
C ARG A 526 25.66 -2.93 -3.79
N ARG A 527 25.95 -4.07 -3.17
CA ARG A 527 26.99 -5.01 -3.65
C ARG A 527 26.69 -5.58 -5.05
N ASP A 528 25.50 -5.30 -5.59
CA ASP A 528 25.03 -5.76 -6.90
C ASP A 528 25.13 -4.71 -8.02
N ASP A 529 25.53 -3.47 -7.72
CA ASP A 529 25.79 -2.43 -8.75
C ASP A 529 27.17 -2.58 -9.43
N LEU A 530 27.88 -3.68 -9.14
CA LEU A 530 29.01 -4.17 -9.92
C LEU A 530 28.62 -5.50 -10.56
N THR A 531 28.21 -5.42 -11.83
CA THR A 531 28.00 -6.51 -12.82
C THR A 531 26.58 -7.01 -13.09
N LEU A 532 25.74 -6.14 -13.66
CA LEU A 532 24.74 -6.57 -14.66
C LEU A 532 24.88 -5.89 -16.04
N ASP A 533 25.78 -4.91 -16.18
CA ASP A 533 26.25 -4.43 -17.48
C ASP A 533 27.64 -5.00 -17.78
N GLY A 534 27.70 -6.14 -18.48
CA GLY A 534 28.98 -6.64 -18.97
C GLY A 534 29.09 -8.12 -19.31
N ARG A 535 28.00 -8.83 -19.66
CA ARG A 535 28.13 -10.16 -20.26
C ARG A 535 27.08 -10.44 -21.35
N SER A 536 27.25 -9.80 -22.50
CA SER A 536 26.99 -10.42 -23.80
C SER A 536 27.54 -9.56 -24.94
N ALA A 537 28.77 -9.83 -25.38
CA ALA A 537 29.22 -9.80 -26.79
C ALA A 537 30.75 -9.88 -26.86
N GLN A 538 31.31 -11.08 -26.72
CA GLN A 538 32.50 -11.47 -27.49
C GLN A 538 32.42 -12.97 -27.76
N ALA A 539 31.88 -13.30 -28.93
CA ALA A 539 32.10 -14.59 -29.54
C ALA A 539 33.53 -14.62 -30.08
N SER A 540 34.42 -15.33 -29.39
CA SER A 540 35.69 -15.79 -29.94
C SER A 540 35.59 -17.30 -30.16
N GLY A 541 35.37 -17.68 -31.42
CA GLY A 541 35.60 -19.04 -31.86
C GLY A 541 37.09 -19.37 -31.82
N ILE A 542 37.40 -20.64 -31.58
CA ILE A 542 38.26 -21.47 -32.46
C ILE A 542 37.99 -22.95 -32.11
N ASP A 543 37.72 -23.70 -33.18
CA ASP A 543 37.16 -25.05 -33.25
C ASP A 543 38.09 -26.20 -32.88
N GLY A 544 37.46 -27.37 -32.68
CA GLY A 544 38.02 -28.61 -33.21
C GLY A 544 37.04 -29.78 -33.16
N VAL A 545 36.55 -30.26 -34.32
CA VAL A 545 36.81 -31.60 -34.87
C VAL A 545 36.29 -31.71 -36.31
N LYS A 546 37.09 -32.39 -37.14
CA LYS A 546 37.07 -32.61 -38.60
C LYS A 546 35.82 -33.32 -39.15
N THR A 547 35.52 -33.05 -40.44
CA THR A 547 35.54 -34.04 -41.54
C THR A 547 35.50 -33.40 -42.94
N SER A 548 36.45 -33.86 -43.78
CA SER A 548 36.45 -34.03 -45.26
C SER A 548 35.99 -32.94 -46.23
N GLY A 549 36.85 -32.62 -47.21
CA GLY A 549 36.41 -32.13 -48.52
C GLY A 549 37.36 -31.18 -49.26
N GLU A 550 38.38 -31.76 -49.92
CA GLU A 550 38.96 -31.35 -51.21
C GLU A 550 39.38 -29.89 -51.53
N ASN A 551 40.66 -29.81 -51.93
CA ASN A 551 41.20 -29.15 -53.12
C ASN A 551 41.64 -27.66 -53.13
N PHE A 552 42.98 -27.54 -53.19
CA PHE A 552 43.80 -26.86 -54.21
C PHE A 552 44.45 -25.48 -53.95
N PHE A 553 45.79 -25.51 -54.14
CA PHE A 553 46.79 -24.44 -54.39
C PHE A 553 46.97 -23.35 -53.31
N GLY A 554 48.17 -23.03 -52.80
CA GLY A 554 49.51 -23.49 -53.14
C GLY A 554 50.60 -22.74 -52.33
N ARG A 555 51.74 -23.44 -52.23
CA ARG A 555 53.13 -22.96 -52.12
C ARG A 555 53.64 -22.17 -50.89
N ARG A 556 54.60 -22.85 -50.25
CA ARG A 556 55.95 -22.40 -49.76
C ARG A 556 55.96 -21.56 -48.47
N SER A 557 56.85 -21.78 -47.50
CA SER A 557 57.97 -22.71 -47.35
C SER A 557 58.54 -22.64 -45.92
N ARG A 558 59.00 -23.80 -45.42
CA ARG A 558 60.31 -24.05 -44.77
C ARG A 558 60.64 -23.55 -43.34
N PHE A 559 61.13 -24.55 -42.59
CA PHE A 559 62.07 -24.55 -41.43
C PHE A 559 61.56 -23.98 -40.11
N GLY A 560 61.75 -24.59 -38.94
CA GLY A 560 62.42 -25.82 -38.49
C GLY A 560 62.09 -25.97 -36.98
N SER A 561 61.93 -27.20 -36.46
CA SER A 561 62.86 -27.85 -35.51
C SER A 561 63.18 -26.98 -34.28
N LEU A 562 63.05 -27.35 -33.01
CA LEU A 562 63.16 -28.57 -32.20
C LEU A 562 62.90 -27.98 -30.78
N ARG A 563 62.26 -28.59 -29.77
CA ARG A 563 62.66 -29.76 -28.98
C ARG A 563 61.85 -29.65 -27.68
N SER A 564 61.44 -30.80 -27.14
CA SER A 564 61.59 -31.21 -25.72
C SER A 564 61.02 -30.28 -24.64
N SER A 565 60.21 -30.68 -23.66
CA SER A 565 59.95 -31.99 -23.05
C SER A 565 59.03 -31.79 -21.84
N ARG A 566 58.19 -32.81 -21.54
CA ARG A 566 57.86 -33.32 -20.18
C ARG A 566 57.16 -32.33 -19.23
N LEU A 567 56.11 -32.64 -18.47
CA LEU A 567 55.59 -33.86 -17.84
C LEU A 567 54.11 -33.51 -17.49
N ARG A 568 53.11 -34.38 -17.73
CA ARG A 568 52.37 -35.18 -16.70
C ARG A 568 52.07 -34.41 -15.39
N GLN A 569 50.89 -34.44 -14.78
CA GLN A 569 49.69 -35.28 -14.90
C GLN A 569 48.61 -34.72 -13.93
N ARG A 570 47.33 -34.89 -14.32
CA ARG A 570 46.14 -35.27 -13.51
C ARG A 570 45.68 -34.34 -12.38
N THR A 571 44.53 -33.66 -12.52
CA THR A 571 43.11 -34.14 -12.43
C THR A 571 42.70 -34.66 -11.05
N SER A 572 41.91 -33.85 -10.36
CA SER A 572 40.83 -34.26 -9.46
C SER A 572 39.64 -34.74 -10.30
N GLY A 573 39.05 -35.86 -9.88
CA GLY A 573 37.62 -36.10 -10.03
C GLY A 573 36.89 -35.63 -8.79
#